data_AF-A0A937INI7-F1
#
_entry.id   AF-A0A937INI7-F1
#
_cell.length_a   1.000
_cell.length_b   1.000
_cell.length_c   1.000
_cell.angle_alpha   90.00
_cell.angle_beta   90.00
_cell.angle_gamma   90.00
#
_symmetry.space_group_name_H-M   'P 1'
#
loop_
_entity.id
_entity.type
_entity.pdbx_description
1 polymer ?
#
loop_
_entity_poly.entity_id
_entity_poly.type
_entity_poly.pdbx_seq_one_letter_code
_entity_poly.pdbx_strand_id
1 'polypeptide(L)'
;PPQSHPIVRLPSGTNQQAIFVNPHFTTEIEDVSPEEGSWMLNHMNKVATQPENIYRHQWRVGDVLVWDNRRTMHYAVRDYTEDMPRKLHRCTAEGEIPV
;
A
#
# COMPACT_ATOMS: atom_id res chain seq x y z
N PRO A 1 -4.82 14.14 -12.93
CA PRO A 1 -6.22 13.69 -13.16
C PRO A 1 -6.41 12.32 -12.48
N PRO A 2 -7.64 11.93 -12.12
CA PRO A 2 -7.92 10.55 -11.70
C PRO A 2 -7.42 9.53 -12.75
N GLN A 3 -7.04 8.34 -12.29
CA GLN A 3 -6.56 7.24 -13.12
C GLN A 3 -7.24 5.95 -12.65
N SER A 4 -7.68 5.13 -13.60
CA SER A 4 -8.36 3.88 -13.33
C SER A 4 -7.35 2.73 -13.31
N HIS A 5 -7.41 1.90 -12.27
CA HIS A 5 -6.53 0.75 -12.07
C HIS A 5 -7.36 -0.44 -11.56
N PRO A 6 -6.93 -1.68 -11.82
CA PRO A 6 -7.63 -2.86 -11.31
C PRO A 6 -7.56 -2.92 -9.78
N ILE A 7 -8.67 -3.24 -9.13
CA ILE A 7 -8.74 -3.40 -7.66
C ILE A 7 -7.99 -4.65 -7.15
N VAL A 8 -7.71 -5.59 -8.06
CA VAL A 8 -6.86 -6.76 -7.85
C VAL A 8 -5.91 -6.84 -9.02
N ARG A 9 -4.60 -6.84 -8.77
CA ARG A 9 -3.57 -6.93 -9.81
C ARG A 9 -2.84 -8.27 -9.79
N LEU A 10 -2.27 -8.65 -10.92
CA LEU A 10 -1.30 -9.75 -11.02
C LEU A 10 0.09 -9.16 -11.34
N PRO A 11 0.96 -8.96 -10.34
CA PRO A 11 2.31 -8.43 -10.57
C PRO A 11 3.14 -9.33 -11.48
N SER A 12 3.87 -8.73 -12.42
CA SER A 12 4.74 -9.48 -13.33
C SER A 12 5.78 -10.30 -12.57
N GLY A 13 6.05 -11.51 -13.07
CA GLY A 13 6.97 -12.46 -12.44
C GLY A 13 6.40 -13.17 -11.21
N THR A 14 5.11 -13.00 -10.90
CA THR A 14 4.44 -13.70 -9.81
C THR A 14 3.20 -14.43 -10.31
N ASN A 15 2.83 -15.55 -9.66
CA ASN A 15 1.57 -16.26 -9.91
C ASN A 15 0.52 -15.96 -8.83
N GLN A 16 0.67 -14.84 -8.11
CA GLN A 16 -0.17 -14.52 -6.97
C GLN A 16 -0.77 -13.13 -7.16
N GLN A 17 -2.09 -13.08 -7.06
CA GLN A 17 -2.84 -11.83 -7.09
C GLN A 17 -2.58 -11.02 -5.81
N ALA A 18 -2.73 -9.70 -5.93
CA ALA A 18 -2.65 -8.77 -4.82
C ALA A 18 -3.83 -7.80 -4.85
N ILE A 19 -4.41 -7.52 -3.69
CA ILE A 19 -5.34 -6.41 -3.50
C ILE A 19 -4.58 -5.12 -3.82
N PHE A 20 -5.12 -4.31 -4.73
CA PHE A 20 -4.49 -3.08 -5.23
C PHE A 20 -5.38 -1.86 -4.99
N VAL A 21 -5.77 -1.71 -3.73
CA VAL A 21 -6.47 -0.53 -3.22
C VAL A 21 -5.75 -0.02 -1.98
N ASN A 22 -5.93 1.26 -1.65
CA ASN A 22 -5.44 1.81 -0.40
C ASN A 22 -6.34 2.97 0.06
N PRO A 23 -6.41 3.24 1.37
CA PRO A 23 -7.34 4.23 1.93
C PRO A 23 -6.94 5.69 1.62
N HIS A 24 -5.76 5.94 1.06
CA HIS A 24 -5.27 7.29 0.82
C HIS A 24 -5.50 7.78 -0.62
N PHE A 25 -5.38 6.89 -1.61
CA PHE A 25 -5.44 7.25 -3.03
C PHE A 25 -6.65 6.67 -3.77
N THR A 26 -7.21 5.55 -3.32
CA THR A 26 -8.38 4.96 -3.99
C THR A 26 -9.63 5.76 -3.60
N THR A 27 -10.31 6.33 -4.60
CA THR A 27 -11.48 7.20 -4.39
C THR A 27 -12.81 6.45 -4.51
N GLU A 28 -12.93 5.58 -5.52
CA GLU A 28 -14.16 4.84 -5.83
C GLU A 28 -13.84 3.56 -6.60
N ILE A 29 -14.85 2.71 -6.79
CA ILE A 29 -14.81 1.55 -7.68
C ILE A 29 -15.73 1.87 -8.85
N GLU A 30 -15.22 1.72 -10.07
CA GLU A 30 -15.99 1.94 -11.29
C GLU A 30 -17.11 0.91 -11.43
N ASP A 31 -18.18 1.28 -12.12
CA ASP A 31 -19.31 0.41 -12.48
C ASP A 31 -20.09 -0.22 -11.31
N VAL A 32 -19.94 0.32 -10.09
CA VAL A 32 -20.76 -0.06 -8.92
C VAL A 32 -21.34 1.18 -8.24
N SER A 33 -22.38 1.01 -7.43
CA SER A 33 -22.91 2.14 -6.66
C SER A 33 -21.90 2.66 -5.64
N PRO A 34 -21.94 3.94 -5.26
CA PRO A 34 -21.04 4.48 -4.23
C PRO A 34 -21.13 3.75 -2.88
N GLU A 35 -22.32 3.27 -2.53
CA GLU A 35 -22.55 2.51 -1.29
C GLU A 35 -21.84 1.14 -1.34
N GLU A 36 -22.05 0.39 -2.43
CA GLU A 36 -21.39 -0.91 -2.64
C GLU A 36 -19.87 -0.74 -2.74
N GLY A 37 -19.40 0.23 -3.51
CA GLY A 37 -17.98 0.53 -3.68
C GLY A 37 -17.31 0.86 -2.34
N SER A 38 -17.93 1.72 -1.53
CA SER A 38 -17.43 2.07 -0.20
C SER A 38 -17.38 0.84 0.73
N TRP A 39 -18.42 0.00 0.71
CA TRP A 39 -18.43 -1.23 1.50
C TRP A 39 -17.29 -2.18 1.08
N MET A 40 -17.07 -2.38 -0.22
CA MET A 40 -15.99 -3.22 -0.75
C MET A 40 -14.60 -2.68 -0.40
N LEU A 41 -14.36 -1.39 -0.59
CA LEU A 41 -13.09 -0.75 -0.25
C LEU A 41 -12.80 -0.89 1.25
N ASN A 42 -13.79 -0.66 2.11
CA ASN A 42 -13.64 -0.84 3.55
C ASN A 42 -13.32 -2.29 3.92
N HIS A 43 -13.99 -3.26 3.30
CA HIS A 43 -13.72 -4.67 3.53
C HIS A 43 -12.29 -5.06 3.13
N MET A 44 -11.85 -4.69 1.92
CA MET A 44 -10.51 -4.99 1.42
C MET A 44 -9.42 -4.34 2.28
N ASN A 45 -9.60 -3.06 2.66
CA ASN A 45 -8.67 -2.37 3.56
C ASN A 45 -8.60 -3.06 4.92
N LYS A 46 -9.74 -3.48 5.49
CA LYS A 46 -9.79 -4.22 6.76
C LYS A 46 -9.02 -5.53 6.69
N VAL A 47 -9.20 -6.32 5.63
CA VAL A 47 -8.47 -7.59 5.43
C VAL A 47 -6.98 -7.33 5.28
N ALA A 48 -6.59 -6.39 4.41
CA ALA A 48 -5.19 -6.09 4.14
C ALA A 48 -4.41 -5.53 5.34
N THR A 49 -5.12 -5.03 6.37
CA THR A 49 -4.54 -4.43 7.58
C THR A 49 -4.74 -5.27 8.84
N GLN A 50 -5.15 -6.54 8.69
CA GLN A 50 -5.18 -7.47 9.82
C GLN A 50 -3.76 -7.71 10.37
N PRO A 51 -3.58 -7.86 11.70
CA PRO A 51 -2.25 -7.99 12.32
C PRO A 51 -1.35 -9.08 11.72
N GLU A 52 -1.93 -10.20 11.30
CA GLU A 52 -1.24 -11.32 10.62
C GLU A 52 -0.62 -10.94 9.27
N ASN A 53 -1.12 -9.88 8.64
CA ASN A 53 -0.62 -9.35 7.37
C ASN A 53 0.40 -8.20 7.57
N ILE A 54 0.72 -7.85 8.83
CA ILE A 54 1.58 -6.72 9.15
C ILE A 54 2.98 -7.19 9.55
N TYR A 55 3.97 -6.72 8.79
CA TYR A 55 5.34 -6.65 9.25
C TYR A 55 5.62 -5.26 9.86
N ARG A 56 6.16 -5.22 11.09
CA ARG A 56 6.58 -3.97 11.74
C ARG A 56 8.11 -3.92 11.85
N HIS A 57 8.68 -2.92 11.18
CA HIS A 57 10.12 -2.68 11.22
C HIS A 57 10.48 -1.66 12.31
N GLN A 58 11.48 -1.97 13.13
CA GLN A 58 12.08 -1.03 14.06
C GLN A 58 13.45 -0.63 13.54
N TRP A 59 13.54 0.59 13.00
CA TRP A 59 14.74 1.11 12.36
C TRP A 59 15.95 1.21 13.29
N ARG A 60 17.12 0.84 12.76
CA ARG A 60 18.44 1.11 13.32
C ARG A 60 19.33 1.78 12.28
N VAL A 61 20.37 2.47 12.74
CA VAL A 61 21.34 3.10 11.83
C VAL A 61 22.01 2.02 10.99
N GLY A 62 21.97 2.21 9.66
CA GLY A 62 22.53 1.26 8.69
C GLY A 62 21.51 0.28 8.11
N ASP A 63 20.29 0.22 8.64
CA ASP A 63 19.25 -0.64 8.07
C ASP A 63 18.85 -0.19 6.65
N VAL A 64 18.64 -1.18 5.79
CA VAL A 64 18.05 -1.00 4.46
C VAL A 64 16.84 -1.92 4.37
N LEU A 65 15.68 -1.32 4.08
CA LEU A 65 14.45 -2.05 3.83
C LEU A 65 14.08 -1.92 2.36
N VAL A 66 13.78 -3.05 1.73
CA VAL A 66 13.23 -3.12 0.37
C VAL A 66 11.85 -3.73 0.47
N TRP A 67 10.87 -3.13 -0.20
CA TRP A 67 9.51 -3.66 -0.28
C TRP A 67 8.99 -3.58 -1.72
N ASP A 68 8.07 -4.48 -2.08
CA ASP A 68 7.44 -4.51 -3.40
C ASP A 68 6.14 -3.69 -3.38
N ASN A 69 6.20 -2.45 -3.91
CA ASN A 69 5.02 -1.56 -4.04
C ASN A 69 3.86 -2.17 -4.82
N ARG A 70 4.07 -3.26 -5.57
CA ARG A 70 3.01 -3.97 -6.30
C ARG A 70 2.16 -4.85 -5.40
N ARG A 71 2.62 -5.16 -4.18
CA ARG A 71 1.99 -6.16 -3.29
C ARG A 71 1.89 -5.73 -1.83
N THR A 72 2.45 -4.58 -1.47
CA THR A 72 2.49 -4.12 -0.07
C THR A 72 1.92 -2.72 0.05
N MET A 73 1.16 -2.49 1.13
CA MET A 73 0.92 -1.16 1.66
C MET A 73 1.92 -0.85 2.79
N HIS A 74 2.20 0.43 3.00
CA HIS A 74 3.00 0.88 4.14
C HIS A 74 2.48 2.22 4.64
N TYR A 75 2.75 2.50 5.91
CA TYR A 75 2.44 3.79 6.52
C TYR A 75 3.60 4.23 7.42
N ALA A 76 3.81 5.54 7.50
CA ALA A 76 4.77 6.12 8.41
C ALA A 76 4.17 6.22 9.82
N VAL A 77 4.90 5.73 10.83
CA VAL A 77 4.55 5.98 12.23
C VAL A 77 5.20 7.30 12.64
N ARG A 78 4.39 8.26 13.06
CA ARG A 78 4.87 9.54 13.63
C ARG A 78 5.10 9.39 15.13
N ASP A 79 6.11 8.61 15.49
CA ASP A 79 6.51 8.29 16.88
C ASP A 79 7.73 9.06 17.38
N TYR A 80 8.13 10.11 16.66
CA TYR A 80 9.32 10.91 16.98
C TYR A 80 8.92 12.38 17.22
N THR A 81 9.66 13.01 18.12
CA THR A 81 9.55 14.42 18.52
C THR A 81 10.66 15.25 17.90
N GLU A 82 10.62 16.58 18.07
CA GLU A 82 11.62 17.49 17.49
C GLU A 82 13.04 17.22 18.00
N ASP A 83 13.19 16.73 19.24
CA ASP A 83 14.44 16.30 19.87
C ASP A 83 14.91 14.90 19.43
N MET A 84 14.12 14.18 18.63
CA MET A 84 14.46 12.86 18.09
C MET A 84 14.54 12.90 16.56
N PRO A 85 15.57 13.52 15.96
CA PRO A 85 15.68 13.66 14.52
C PRO A 85 15.77 12.29 13.83
N ARG A 86 14.92 12.08 12.82
CA ARG A 86 14.91 10.87 11.99
C ARG A 86 15.16 11.26 10.53
N LYS A 87 16.24 10.76 9.93
CA LYS A 87 16.60 10.98 8.52
C LYS A 87 16.71 9.65 7.79
N LEU A 88 16.01 9.53 6.66
CA LEU A 88 16.08 8.38 5.76
C LEU A 88 16.36 8.87 4.34
N HIS A 89 16.95 8.00 3.54
CA HIS A 89 17.11 8.17 2.11
C HIS A 89 16.28 7.10 1.40
N ARG A 90 15.63 7.47 0.28
CA ARG A 90 14.83 6.54 -0.52
C ARG A 90 15.19 6.68 -1.99
N CYS A 91 15.30 5.55 -2.66
CA CYS A 91 15.20 5.43 -4.10
C CYS A 91 13.96 4.60 -4.46
N THR A 92 13.51 4.67 -5.70
CA THR A 92 12.36 3.90 -6.17
C THR A 92 12.64 3.43 -7.57
N ALA A 93 12.46 2.13 -7.80
CA ALA A 93 12.54 1.55 -9.13
C ALA A 93 11.30 1.96 -9.94
N GLU A 94 11.49 2.16 -11.24
CA GLU A 94 10.39 2.39 -12.17
C GLU A 94 9.45 1.18 -12.18
N GLY A 95 8.15 1.45 -12.25
CA GLY A 95 7.09 0.44 -12.22
C GLY A 95 6.44 0.23 -13.59
N GLU A 96 5.71 -0.88 -13.71
CA GLU A 96 4.85 -1.19 -14.85
C GLU A 96 3.42 -0.67 -14.64
N ILE A 97 2.66 -0.54 -15.73
CA ILE A 97 1.22 -0.27 -15.66
C ILE A 97 0.54 -1.48 -14.98
N PRO A 98 -0.26 -1.29 -13.90
CA PRO A 98 -0.96 -2.38 -13.25
C PRO A 98 -1.96 -3.08 -14.19
N VAL A 99 -1.95 -4.42 -14.17
CA VAL A 99 -2.88 -5.30 -14.91
C VAL A 99 -3.53 -6.31 -13.97
#